data_AF-A0A2P2JV28-F1
#
_entry.id   AF-A0A2P2JV28-F1
#
_cell.length_a   1.000
_cell.length_b   1.000
_cell.length_c   1.000
_cell.angle_alpha   90.00
_cell.angle_beta   90.00
_cell.angle_gamma   90.00
#
_symmetry.space_group_name_H-M   'P 1'
#
loop_
_entity.id
_entity.type
_entity.pdbx_description
1 polymer ?
#
loop_
_entity_poly.entity_id
_entity_poly.type
_entity_poly.pdbx_seq_one_letter_code
_entity_poly.pdbx_strand_id
1 'polypeptide(L)'
;MQIGPFQSHSDKARVKVKVQLNLHGIVTVKSATLVENNLDDSLRSSNAHPEMDRTEADSSLDLPIKVANDQEDNTNMNPESSDASADGKANRRLEIPVSENIYGGMTMAELSGAQEKEHQLAQQDRNVEQAKDRKNALESYVYEMRNKLFNTYQSFASDQEREGISRSLKETEEWLYEDGDDETEIVYTSKLQDIKKLVDPIENRYKDEEAREQAARDLFNSIADHRMSADSLKPEDRELIISECNKAEQWLREKIQEQKSLPKNIDPVVWSREIKSKTEDLNLICRPGSGRKASPQNSEGN
;
A
#
# COMPACT_ATOMS: atom_id res chain seq x y z
N MET A 1 7.32 -33.47 25.96
CA MET A 1 5.86 -33.67 25.97
C MET A 1 5.44 -34.36 27.27
N GLN A 2 4.31 -33.95 27.86
CA GLN A 2 3.73 -34.52 29.09
C GLN A 2 2.21 -34.62 28.94
N ILE A 3 1.61 -35.68 29.49
CA ILE A 3 0.15 -35.95 29.44
C ILE A 3 -0.38 -35.93 30.87
N GLY A 4 -1.31 -35.02 31.16
CA GLY A 4 -1.84 -34.77 32.51
C GLY A 4 -1.41 -33.43 33.11
N PRO A 5 -1.72 -33.18 34.40
CA PRO A 5 -2.24 -34.14 35.38
C PRO A 5 -3.68 -34.60 35.11
N PHE A 6 -4.02 -35.78 35.62
CA PHE A 6 -5.38 -36.31 35.68
C PHE A 6 -5.54 -37.18 36.94
N GLN A 7 -6.76 -37.30 37.45
CA GLN A 7 -7.10 -38.20 38.54
C GLN A 7 -7.95 -39.35 38.00
N SER A 8 -7.66 -40.57 38.47
CA SER A 8 -8.47 -41.78 38.26
C SER A 8 -9.08 -42.20 39.59
N HIS A 9 -10.31 -42.70 39.57
CA HIS A 9 -10.92 -43.36 40.74
C HIS A 9 -11.16 -44.86 40.49
N SER A 10 -10.53 -45.43 39.45
CA SER A 10 -10.67 -46.83 39.05
C SER A 10 -9.32 -47.52 38.86
N ASP A 11 -9.17 -48.71 39.46
CA ASP A 11 -8.02 -49.62 39.29
C ASP A 11 -7.86 -50.15 37.86
N LYS A 12 -8.87 -49.95 36.99
CA LYS A 12 -8.91 -50.46 35.60
C LYS A 12 -8.95 -49.33 34.56
N ALA A 13 -8.55 -48.11 34.92
CA ALA A 13 -8.52 -46.97 33.99
C ALA A 13 -7.46 -47.14 32.88
N ARG A 14 -7.79 -46.76 31.64
CA ARG A 14 -6.92 -46.88 30.47
C ARG A 14 -6.80 -45.54 29.74
N VAL A 15 -5.59 -45.08 29.47
CA VAL A 15 -5.38 -43.89 28.62
C VAL A 15 -5.23 -44.32 27.16
N LYS A 16 -6.03 -43.72 26.27
CA LYS A 16 -5.86 -43.81 24.81
C LYS A 16 -5.17 -42.54 24.32
N VAL A 17 -4.11 -42.67 23.54
CA VAL A 17 -3.35 -41.55 22.97
C VAL A 17 -3.39 -41.61 21.44
N LYS A 18 -3.57 -40.47 20.76
CA LYS A 18 -3.52 -40.35 19.30
C LYS A 18 -2.25 -39.59 18.89
N VAL A 19 -1.29 -40.32 18.32
CA VAL A 19 -0.02 -39.77 17.80
C VAL A 19 -0.17 -39.42 16.31
N GLN A 20 0.52 -38.38 15.83
CA GLN A 20 0.74 -38.12 14.41
C GLN A 20 2.24 -37.99 14.12
N LEU A 21 2.69 -38.51 12.97
CA LEU A 21 3.94 -38.11 12.32
C LEU A 21 3.58 -37.12 11.19
N ASN A 22 4.24 -35.97 11.12
CA ASN A 22 4.04 -35.00 10.03
C ASN A 22 5.07 -35.17 8.89
N LEU A 23 4.87 -34.47 7.77
CA LEU A 23 5.75 -34.54 6.59
C LEU A 23 7.18 -34.04 6.84
N HIS A 24 7.43 -33.34 7.95
CA HIS A 24 8.76 -32.88 8.37
C HIS A 24 9.46 -33.86 9.33
N GLY A 25 8.89 -35.04 9.56
CA GLY A 25 9.45 -36.06 10.47
C GLY A 25 9.16 -35.81 11.96
N ILE A 26 8.35 -34.79 12.30
CA ILE A 26 8.05 -34.44 13.69
C ILE A 26 6.87 -35.28 14.19
N VAL A 27 7.03 -35.85 15.38
CA VAL A 27 6.02 -36.64 16.09
C VAL A 27 5.30 -35.78 17.12
N THR A 28 3.97 -35.68 17.02
CA THR A 28 3.10 -34.90 17.92
C THR A 28 1.96 -35.76 18.49
N VAL A 29 1.31 -35.31 19.56
CA VAL A 29 0.13 -35.99 20.12
C VAL A 29 -1.11 -35.11 19.95
N LYS A 30 -2.02 -35.55 19.07
CA LYS A 30 -3.27 -34.83 18.78
C LYS A 30 -4.26 -34.85 19.93
N SER A 31 -4.30 -35.93 20.72
CA SER A 31 -5.15 -36.01 21.91
C SER A 31 -4.76 -37.18 22.83
N ALA A 32 -5.14 -37.06 24.10
CA ALA A 32 -5.10 -38.13 25.07
C ALA A 32 -6.46 -38.21 25.80
N THR A 33 -6.97 -39.40 26.04
CA THR A 33 -8.29 -39.62 26.64
C THR A 33 -8.24 -40.73 27.68
N LEU A 34 -8.61 -40.42 28.92
CA LEU A 34 -8.85 -41.41 29.96
C LEU A 34 -10.14 -42.16 29.66
N VAL A 35 -10.13 -43.48 29.81
CA VAL A 35 -11.30 -44.36 29.67
C VAL A 35 -11.40 -45.21 30.94
N GLU A 36 -12.37 -44.89 31.78
CA GLU A 36 -12.69 -45.69 32.98
C GLU A 36 -13.74 -46.75 32.62
N ASN A 37 -13.37 -48.03 32.72
CA ASN A 37 -14.27 -49.15 32.48
C ASN A 37 -14.84 -49.65 33.81
N ASN A 38 -16.10 -49.30 34.11
CA ASN A 38 -16.80 -49.89 35.25
C ASN A 38 -17.15 -51.35 34.94
N LEU A 39 -16.30 -52.25 35.44
CA LEU A 39 -16.44 -53.72 35.36
C LEU A 39 -16.42 -54.27 36.79
N ASP A 40 -17.64 -54.36 37.33
CA ASP A 40 -17.96 -55.03 38.59
C ASP A 40 -17.64 -56.54 38.50
N ASP A 41 -17.38 -57.18 39.65
CA ASP A 41 -16.69 -58.47 39.70
C ASP A 41 -17.64 -59.63 40.06
N SER A 42 -17.70 -60.67 39.22
CA SER A 42 -18.42 -61.92 39.54
C SER A 42 -17.96 -63.16 38.77
N LEU A 43 -17.06 -63.90 39.42
CA LEU A 43 -17.16 -65.34 39.71
C LEU A 43 -17.17 -66.41 38.58
N ARG A 44 -15.98 -67.01 38.40
CA ARG A 44 -15.67 -68.47 38.50
C ARG A 44 -16.04 -69.47 37.38
N SER A 45 -15.10 -70.42 37.20
CA SER A 45 -15.18 -71.72 36.50
C SER A 45 -15.29 -71.70 34.96
N SER A 46 -14.71 -72.64 34.20
CA SER A 46 -13.78 -73.75 34.56
C SER A 46 -13.00 -74.24 33.32
N ASN A 47 -11.94 -75.04 33.54
CA ASN A 47 -11.02 -75.58 32.52
C ASN A 47 -11.71 -76.26 31.31
N ALA A 48 -11.17 -76.04 30.10
CA ALA A 48 -10.64 -77.11 29.22
C ALA A 48 -9.84 -76.56 28.01
N HIS A 49 -8.72 -77.21 27.70
CA HIS A 49 -8.00 -77.26 26.41
C HIS A 49 -8.02 -78.74 25.94
N PRO A 50 -7.55 -79.14 24.74
CA PRO A 50 -6.89 -78.40 23.64
C PRO A 50 -7.73 -78.51 22.33
N GLU A 51 -7.30 -78.56 21.06
CA GLU A 51 -5.99 -78.46 20.33
C GLU A 51 -6.23 -78.15 18.83
N MET A 52 -5.17 -77.84 18.07
CA MET A 52 -5.03 -78.00 16.59
C MET A 52 -5.93 -77.13 15.65
N ASP A 53 -5.53 -76.78 14.42
CA ASP A 53 -4.31 -76.97 13.59
C ASP A 53 -4.22 -75.83 12.52
N ARG A 54 -3.07 -75.69 11.84
CA ARG A 54 -2.80 -74.93 10.56
C ARG A 54 -2.62 -73.40 10.69
N THR A 55 -1.55 -72.74 10.20
CA THR A 55 -0.74 -72.80 8.95
C THR A 55 -1.49 -72.35 7.69
N GLU A 56 -0.98 -71.52 6.78
CA GLU A 56 0.21 -70.64 6.77
C GLU A 56 0.08 -69.65 5.58
N ALA A 57 0.72 -68.47 5.67
CA ALA A 57 0.99 -67.54 4.55
C ALA A 57 -0.25 -67.07 3.71
N ASP A 58 -0.16 -66.22 2.68
CA ASP A 58 0.93 -65.32 2.23
C ASP A 58 0.32 -63.99 1.74
N SER A 59 1.19 -63.01 1.50
CA SER A 59 1.11 -61.90 0.53
C SER A 59 -0.01 -62.01 -0.54
N SER A 60 -0.70 -60.93 -0.90
CA SER A 60 -0.05 -59.78 -1.55
C SER A 60 -1.01 -58.63 -1.87
N LEU A 61 -0.43 -57.44 -2.03
CA LEU A 61 -0.78 -56.37 -2.98
C LEU A 61 -2.23 -56.26 -3.50
N ASP A 62 -2.90 -55.14 -3.20
CA ASP A 62 -3.03 -54.07 -4.22
C ASP A 62 -3.25 -52.68 -3.58
N LEU A 63 -2.92 -51.62 -4.32
CA LEU A 63 -3.20 -50.22 -4.01
C LEU A 63 -3.72 -49.51 -5.27
N PRO A 64 -4.93 -48.92 -5.19
CA PRO A 64 -5.21 -47.70 -5.93
C PRO A 64 -5.35 -46.49 -4.99
N ILE A 65 -4.42 -45.55 -5.08
CA ILE A 65 -4.57 -44.21 -4.52
C ILE A 65 -5.72 -43.49 -5.26
N LYS A 66 -6.63 -42.85 -4.52
CA LYS A 66 -7.46 -41.75 -5.05
C LYS A 66 -7.35 -40.52 -4.16
N VAL A 67 -7.29 -39.36 -4.80
CA VAL A 67 -6.96 -38.07 -4.19
C VAL A 67 -8.21 -37.17 -4.17
N ALA A 68 -8.55 -36.70 -2.98
CA ALA A 68 -9.35 -35.51 -2.66
C ALA A 68 -9.09 -35.24 -1.17
N ASN A 69 -8.20 -34.33 -0.78
CA ASN A 69 -8.26 -32.87 -0.91
C ASN A 69 -9.41 -32.27 -0.07
N ASP A 70 -9.02 -31.51 0.94
CA ASP A 70 -9.90 -30.95 1.96
C ASP A 70 -10.82 -29.85 1.43
N GLN A 71 -11.99 -29.71 2.06
CA GLN A 71 -12.52 -28.38 2.37
C GLN A 71 -13.43 -28.44 3.60
N GLU A 72 -13.22 -27.51 4.53
CA GLU A 72 -14.06 -27.30 5.71
C GLU A 72 -15.26 -26.41 5.35
N ASP A 73 -16.42 -26.66 5.95
CA ASP A 73 -17.27 -25.56 6.43
C ASP A 73 -18.08 -25.98 7.67
N ASN A 74 -18.63 -24.98 8.34
CA ASN A 74 -19.10 -24.97 9.72
C ASN A 74 -20.62 -24.82 9.79
N THR A 75 -21.30 -25.57 10.66
CA THR A 75 -22.49 -25.05 11.39
C THR A 75 -22.87 -25.93 12.59
N ASN A 76 -23.82 -25.44 13.40
CA ASN A 76 -24.08 -25.87 14.77
C ASN A 76 -25.58 -26.18 15.01
N MET A 77 -25.88 -26.76 16.17
CA MET A 77 -27.20 -26.98 16.82
C MET A 77 -27.90 -28.35 16.66
N ASN A 78 -28.48 -28.74 17.80
CA ASN A 78 -29.25 -29.96 18.15
C ASN A 78 -30.77 -29.66 17.98
N PRO A 79 -31.75 -30.54 18.31
CA PRO A 79 -31.67 -31.91 18.87
C PRO A 79 -32.63 -32.97 18.27
N GLU A 80 -32.46 -34.22 18.73
CA GLU A 80 -33.45 -35.34 18.73
C GLU A 80 -33.91 -35.91 17.35
N SER A 81 -34.30 -37.18 17.22
CA SER A 81 -34.82 -38.13 18.23
C SER A 81 -34.34 -39.60 18.08
N SER A 82 -34.79 -40.43 19.03
CA SER A 82 -34.74 -41.90 19.19
C SER A 82 -34.94 -42.75 17.90
N ASP A 83 -34.58 -44.04 17.84
CA ASP A 83 -34.40 -45.06 18.90
C ASP A 83 -33.42 -46.18 18.47
N ALA A 84 -32.70 -46.78 19.43
CA ALA A 84 -31.94 -48.04 19.27
C ALA A 84 -31.52 -48.60 20.65
N SER A 85 -32.41 -49.30 21.36
CA SER A 85 -32.11 -49.93 22.65
C SER A 85 -31.29 -51.22 22.53
N ALA A 86 -30.09 -51.30 23.16
CA ALA A 86 -29.61 -52.50 23.88
C ALA A 86 -28.25 -52.31 24.61
N ASP A 87 -28.23 -52.79 25.87
CA ASP A 87 -27.09 -53.22 26.71
C ASP A 87 -26.00 -52.19 27.16
N GLY A 88 -25.48 -52.41 28.37
CA GLY A 88 -24.85 -51.38 29.19
C GLY A 88 -23.34 -51.49 29.40
N LYS A 89 -22.61 -50.45 28.99
CA LYS A 89 -21.33 -50.04 29.62
C LYS A 89 -21.03 -48.56 29.37
N ALA A 90 -21.43 -47.72 30.34
CA ALA A 90 -21.12 -46.29 30.36
C ALA A 90 -19.64 -46.06 30.69
N ASN A 91 -18.74 -46.38 29.76
CA ASN A 91 -17.31 -46.15 29.90
C ASN A 91 -17.04 -44.64 29.87
N ARG A 92 -16.77 -44.05 31.04
CA ARG A 92 -16.52 -42.62 31.18
C ARG A 92 -15.26 -42.24 30.40
N ARG A 93 -15.40 -41.24 29.51
CA ARG A 93 -14.28 -40.66 28.77
C ARG A 93 -14.00 -39.26 29.26
N LEU A 94 -12.74 -38.97 29.57
CA LEU A 94 -12.26 -37.64 29.94
C LEU A 94 -11.06 -37.29 29.07
N GLU A 95 -11.10 -36.14 28.40
CA GLU A 95 -9.94 -35.63 27.68
C GLU A 95 -8.87 -35.17 28.67
N ILE A 96 -7.61 -35.55 28.42
CA ILE A 96 -6.48 -35.24 29.28
C ILE A 96 -5.67 -34.12 28.61
N PRO A 97 -5.32 -33.04 29.33
CA PRO A 97 -4.46 -31.99 28.78
C PRO A 97 -3.12 -32.58 28.34
N VAL A 98 -2.73 -32.27 27.10
CA VAL A 98 -1.43 -32.63 26.52
C VAL A 98 -0.59 -31.36 26.48
N SER A 99 0.52 -31.34 27.22
CA SER A 99 1.52 -30.28 27.12
C SER A 99 2.63 -30.73 26.17
N GLU A 100 2.63 -30.18 24.96
CA GLU A 100 3.74 -30.39 24.04
C GLU A 100 4.96 -29.60 24.53
N ASN A 101 6.12 -30.25 24.45
CA ASN A 101 7.42 -29.63 24.64
C ASN A 101 8.32 -30.29 23.60
N ILE A 102 8.69 -29.49 22.60
CA ILE A 102 9.37 -29.91 21.38
C ILE A 102 10.87 -29.75 21.63
N TYR A 103 11.59 -30.87 21.73
CA TYR A 103 13.03 -30.85 21.98
C TYR A 103 13.77 -30.17 20.83
N GLY A 104 14.45 -29.06 21.10
CA GLY A 104 15.11 -28.22 20.10
C GLY A 104 14.22 -27.17 19.43
N GLY A 105 12.93 -27.07 19.80
CA GLY A 105 12.06 -25.96 19.41
C GLY A 105 12.12 -24.80 20.40
N MET A 106 11.88 -23.57 19.91
CA MET A 106 11.67 -22.40 20.79
C MET A 106 10.30 -22.47 21.46
N THR A 107 10.19 -21.96 22.68
CA THR A 107 8.88 -21.65 23.29
C THR A 107 8.20 -20.48 22.58
N MET A 108 6.89 -20.32 22.75
CA MET A 108 6.15 -19.19 22.15
C MET A 108 6.64 -17.82 22.64
N ALA A 109 7.18 -17.73 23.87
CA ALA A 109 7.76 -16.51 24.39
C ALA A 109 9.12 -16.18 23.72
N GLU A 110 9.98 -17.18 23.53
CA GLU A 110 11.25 -17.01 22.81
C GLU A 110 11.02 -16.70 21.32
N LEU A 111 10.05 -17.36 20.68
CA LEU A 111 9.67 -17.10 19.30
C LEU A 111 9.13 -15.67 19.12
N SER A 112 8.25 -15.22 20.01
CA SER A 112 7.73 -13.84 19.99
C SER A 112 8.85 -12.81 20.23
N GLY A 113 9.77 -13.06 21.16
CA GLY A 113 10.95 -12.20 21.37
C GLY A 113 11.91 -12.18 20.19
N ALA A 114 12.07 -13.31 19.48
CA ALA A 114 12.86 -13.39 18.26
C ALA A 114 12.21 -12.64 17.09
N GLN A 115 10.88 -12.75 16.93
CA GLN A 115 10.11 -12.00 15.92
C GLN A 115 10.18 -10.48 16.16
N GLU A 116 9.99 -10.03 17.40
CA GLU A 116 10.12 -8.62 17.75
C GLU A 116 11.53 -8.10 17.46
N LYS A 117 12.57 -8.86 17.81
CA LYS A 117 13.96 -8.49 17.50
C LYS A 117 14.24 -8.44 16.00
N GLU A 118 13.72 -9.40 15.23
CA GLU A 118 13.82 -9.42 13.76
C GLU A 118 13.13 -8.18 13.15
N HIS A 119 11.96 -7.81 13.64
CA HIS A 119 11.26 -6.59 13.20
C HIS A 119 12.04 -5.31 13.54
N GLN A 120 12.68 -5.23 14.70
CA GLN A 120 13.53 -4.10 15.09
C GLN A 120 14.77 -3.99 14.19
N LEU A 121 15.47 -5.09 13.94
CA LEU A 121 16.64 -5.12 13.05
C LEU A 121 16.26 -4.76 11.60
N ALA A 122 15.22 -5.41 11.06
CA ALA A 122 14.74 -5.12 9.72
C ALA A 122 14.19 -3.69 9.55
N GLN A 123 13.80 -3.01 10.62
CA GLN A 123 13.45 -1.60 10.58
C GLN A 123 14.68 -0.68 10.69
N GLN A 124 15.70 -1.06 11.47
CA GLN A 124 16.98 -0.37 11.49
C GLN A 124 17.64 -0.38 10.11
N ASP A 125 17.68 -1.53 9.44
CA ASP A 125 18.25 -1.67 8.09
C ASP A 125 17.54 -0.77 7.06
N ARG A 126 16.20 -0.73 7.09
CA ARG A 126 15.40 0.20 6.25
C ARG A 126 15.72 1.66 6.52
N ASN A 127 15.84 2.05 7.79
CA ASN A 127 16.15 3.44 8.15
C ASN A 127 17.54 3.84 7.62
N VAL A 128 18.52 2.94 7.66
CA VAL A 128 19.88 3.16 7.11
C VAL A 128 19.86 3.24 5.58
N GLU A 129 19.12 2.36 4.91
CA GLU A 129 18.94 2.40 3.45
C GLU A 129 18.25 3.70 2.99
N GLN A 130 17.19 4.11 3.69
CA GLN A 130 16.47 5.37 3.43
C GLN A 130 17.35 6.61 3.67
N ALA A 131 18.13 6.65 4.77
CA ALA A 131 19.07 7.74 5.03
C ALA A 131 20.13 7.84 3.92
N LYS A 132 20.70 6.70 3.50
CA LYS A 132 21.67 6.62 2.41
C LYS A 132 21.09 7.08 1.08
N ASP A 133 19.88 6.66 0.71
CA ASP A 133 19.22 7.10 -0.52
C ASP A 133 18.93 8.61 -0.51
N ARG A 134 18.63 9.20 0.65
CA ARG A 134 18.46 10.65 0.80
C ARG A 134 19.78 11.41 0.69
N LYS A 135 20.87 10.87 1.23
CA LYS A 135 22.24 11.40 1.03
C LYS A 135 22.61 11.40 -0.45
N ASN A 136 22.45 10.25 -1.12
CA ASN A 136 22.69 10.09 -2.56
C ASN A 136 21.86 11.09 -3.39
N ALA A 137 20.57 11.28 -3.03
CA ALA A 137 19.68 12.21 -3.72
C ALA A 137 20.06 13.69 -3.49
N LEU A 138 20.55 14.04 -2.30
CA LEU A 138 21.07 15.37 -2.00
C LEU A 138 22.37 15.65 -2.77
N GLU A 139 23.34 14.74 -2.72
CA GLU A 139 24.61 14.81 -3.45
C GLU A 139 24.38 14.95 -4.96
N SER A 140 23.54 14.08 -5.53
CA SER A 140 23.17 14.11 -6.96
C SER A 140 22.54 15.46 -7.36
N TYR A 141 21.64 15.98 -6.52
CA TYR A 141 20.98 17.26 -6.76
C TYR A 141 21.95 18.43 -6.65
N VAL A 142 22.92 18.40 -5.72
CA VAL A 142 23.97 19.42 -5.61
C VAL A 142 24.82 19.46 -6.88
N TYR A 143 25.26 18.29 -7.38
CA TYR A 143 26.04 18.21 -8.63
C TYR A 143 25.24 18.63 -9.87
N GLU A 144 24.00 18.15 -10.00
CA GLU A 144 23.13 18.52 -11.12
C GLU A 144 22.84 20.03 -11.13
N MET A 145 22.52 20.60 -9.96
CA MET A 145 22.20 22.02 -9.85
C MET A 145 23.39 22.92 -10.08
N ARG A 146 24.59 22.54 -9.60
CA ARG A 146 25.82 23.28 -9.90
C ARG A 146 26.05 23.37 -11.42
N ASN A 147 25.78 22.30 -12.17
CA ASN A 147 25.88 22.33 -13.63
C ASN A 147 24.77 23.15 -14.30
N LYS A 148 23.50 22.94 -13.91
CA LYS A 148 22.35 23.65 -14.49
C LYS A 148 22.39 25.17 -14.26
N LEU A 149 22.82 25.60 -13.07
CA LEU A 149 22.82 27.01 -12.66
C LEU A 149 23.69 27.91 -13.55
N PHE A 150 24.84 27.40 -14.01
CA PHE A 150 25.75 28.13 -14.90
C PHE A 150 25.50 27.88 -16.39
N ASN A 151 24.62 26.94 -16.75
CA ASN A 151 24.27 26.62 -18.14
C ASN A 151 22.76 26.83 -18.39
N THR A 152 21.95 25.82 -18.15
CA THR A 152 20.49 25.79 -18.40
C THR A 152 19.74 27.00 -17.85
N TYR A 153 20.09 27.45 -16.64
CA TYR A 153 19.40 28.53 -15.94
C TYR A 153 20.15 29.88 -16.00
N GLN A 154 21.24 29.99 -16.77
CA GLN A 154 22.13 31.17 -16.79
C GLN A 154 21.37 32.49 -17.06
N SER A 155 20.37 32.46 -17.95
CA SER A 155 19.54 33.62 -18.31
C SER A 155 18.35 33.88 -17.38
N PHE A 156 18.05 32.95 -16.47
CA PHE A 156 16.86 32.95 -15.62
C PHE A 156 17.17 33.23 -14.13
N ALA A 157 18.45 33.21 -13.77
CA ALA A 157 18.97 33.63 -12.47
C ALA A 157 19.58 35.04 -12.56
N SER A 158 19.31 35.88 -11.56
CA SER A 158 20.11 37.08 -11.31
C SER A 158 21.49 36.69 -10.75
N ASP A 159 22.46 37.61 -10.82
CA ASP A 159 23.80 37.35 -10.28
C ASP A 159 23.75 37.11 -8.76
N GLN A 160 22.88 37.84 -8.04
CA GLN A 160 22.66 37.66 -6.60
C GLN A 160 22.05 36.30 -6.25
N GLU A 161 21.02 35.84 -6.99
CA GLU A 161 20.45 34.50 -6.80
C GLU A 161 21.50 33.42 -7.12
N ARG A 162 22.26 33.61 -8.22
CA ARG A 162 23.29 32.66 -8.65
C ARG A 162 24.41 32.53 -7.62
N GLU A 163 24.88 33.63 -7.04
CA GLU A 163 25.86 33.62 -5.94
C GLU A 163 25.27 33.03 -4.65
N GLY A 164 24.01 33.34 -4.32
CA GLY A 164 23.28 32.77 -3.18
C GLY A 164 23.20 31.24 -3.24
N ILE A 165 22.75 30.71 -4.36
CA ILE A 165 22.62 29.27 -4.61
C ILE A 165 24.01 28.62 -4.70
N SER A 166 24.97 29.21 -5.40
CA SER A 166 26.34 28.66 -5.51
C SER A 166 27.00 28.51 -4.14
N ARG A 167 26.76 29.46 -3.22
CA ARG A 167 27.22 29.38 -1.84
C ARG A 167 26.52 28.25 -1.08
N SER A 168 25.19 28.18 -1.11
CA SER A 168 24.41 27.14 -0.41
C SER A 168 24.70 25.72 -0.93
N LEU A 169 24.92 25.56 -2.23
CA LEU A 169 25.39 24.32 -2.86
C LEU A 169 26.76 23.92 -2.30
N LYS A 170 27.72 24.84 -2.28
CA LYS A 170 29.08 24.60 -1.75
C LYS A 170 29.07 24.26 -0.26
N GLU A 171 28.34 25.02 0.56
CA GLU A 171 28.17 24.78 1.99
C GLU A 171 27.52 23.42 2.29
N THR A 172 26.73 22.88 1.35
CA THR A 172 26.14 21.54 1.48
C THR A 172 27.04 20.43 0.93
N GLU A 173 27.82 20.70 -0.12
CA GLU A 173 28.88 19.81 -0.62
C GLU A 173 29.97 19.61 0.44
N GLU A 174 30.43 20.68 1.09
CA GLU A 174 31.41 20.61 2.19
C GLU A 174 30.83 19.88 3.41
N TRP A 175 29.60 20.21 3.82
CA TRP A 175 28.93 19.51 4.93
C TRP A 175 28.74 18.00 4.68
N LEU A 176 28.48 17.57 3.44
CA LEU A 176 28.36 16.15 3.07
C LEU A 176 29.68 15.36 3.23
N TYR A 177 30.83 16.03 3.25
CA TYR A 177 32.15 15.42 3.46
C TYR A 177 32.71 15.60 4.88
N GLU A 178 32.06 16.41 5.73
CA GLU A 178 32.46 16.66 7.12
C GLU A 178 31.44 16.06 8.11
N ASP A 179 30.49 16.85 8.62
CA ASP A 179 29.52 16.39 9.63
C ASP A 179 28.42 15.46 9.07
N GLY A 180 28.17 15.52 7.76
CA GLY A 180 27.02 14.90 7.09
C GLY A 180 27.23 13.46 6.60
N ASP A 181 28.11 12.66 7.23
CA ASP A 181 28.39 11.31 6.76
C ASP A 181 27.34 10.27 7.21
N ASP A 182 27.01 10.24 8.51
CA ASP A 182 26.09 9.30 9.18
C ASP A 182 24.77 9.97 9.65
N GLU A 183 24.35 11.04 8.97
CA GLU A 183 23.15 11.81 9.33
C GLU A 183 21.81 11.17 8.92
N THR A 184 20.71 11.70 9.46
CA THR A 184 19.35 11.14 9.31
C THR A 184 18.67 11.54 7.99
N GLU A 185 17.73 10.70 7.50
CA GLU A 185 16.85 11.04 6.35
C GLU A 185 16.23 12.44 6.48
N ILE A 186 15.80 12.82 7.68
CA ILE A 186 15.14 14.10 7.94
C ILE A 186 16.11 15.27 7.70
N VAL A 187 17.37 15.15 8.13
CA VAL A 187 18.39 16.19 7.95
C VAL A 187 18.78 16.34 6.47
N TYR A 188 19.05 15.24 5.76
CA TYR A 188 19.28 15.27 4.31
C TYR A 188 18.07 15.86 3.55
N THR A 189 16.86 15.50 3.97
CA THR A 189 15.62 16.02 3.36
C THR A 189 15.44 17.51 3.61
N SER A 190 15.77 18.03 4.81
CA SER A 190 15.73 19.46 5.08
C SER A 190 16.74 20.21 4.20
N LYS A 191 18.01 19.81 4.19
CA LYS A 191 19.07 20.37 3.34
C LYS A 191 18.62 20.41 1.86
N LEU A 192 18.04 19.33 1.36
CA LEU A 192 17.51 19.25 -0.01
C LEU A 192 16.35 20.22 -0.26
N GLN A 193 15.43 20.37 0.70
CA GLN A 193 14.34 21.35 0.61
C GLN A 193 14.85 22.79 0.70
N ASP A 194 15.89 23.07 1.48
CA ASP A 194 16.43 24.41 1.67
C ASP A 194 17.15 24.92 0.41
N ILE A 195 17.91 24.06 -0.29
CA ILE A 195 18.44 24.38 -1.62
C ILE A 195 17.29 24.55 -2.63
N LYS A 196 16.30 23.67 -2.63
CA LYS A 196 15.13 23.76 -3.53
C LYS A 196 14.38 25.07 -3.41
N LYS A 197 14.12 25.57 -2.19
CA LYS A 197 13.47 26.89 -1.98
C LYS A 197 14.19 28.05 -2.69
N LEU A 198 15.51 27.96 -2.88
CA LEU A 198 16.30 28.96 -3.61
C LEU A 198 16.28 28.73 -5.13
N VAL A 199 16.24 27.47 -5.56
CA VAL A 199 16.29 27.06 -6.98
C VAL A 199 14.93 27.12 -7.68
N ASP A 200 13.87 26.71 -6.99
CA ASP A 200 12.53 26.54 -7.56
C ASP A 200 12.00 27.79 -8.27
N PRO A 201 12.21 29.05 -7.79
CA PRO A 201 11.81 30.25 -8.54
C PRO A 201 12.45 30.33 -9.93
N ILE A 202 13.75 30.03 -10.03
CA ILE A 202 14.51 30.09 -11.28
C ILE A 202 14.11 28.95 -12.22
N GLU A 203 13.96 27.73 -11.69
CA GLU A 203 13.50 26.60 -12.50
C GLU A 203 12.06 26.83 -12.98
N ASN A 204 11.20 27.46 -12.17
CA ASN A 204 9.86 27.86 -12.59
C ASN A 204 9.89 28.92 -13.70
N ARG A 205 10.74 29.96 -13.64
CA ARG A 205 10.93 30.91 -14.76
C ARG A 205 11.36 30.21 -16.05
N TYR A 206 12.34 29.29 -15.95
CA TYR A 206 12.84 28.50 -17.07
C TYR A 206 11.75 27.61 -17.69
N LYS A 207 11.00 26.87 -16.87
CA LYS A 207 9.91 25.99 -17.33
C LYS A 207 8.72 26.78 -17.88
N ASP A 208 8.42 27.95 -17.31
CA ASP A 208 7.31 28.78 -17.76
C ASP A 208 7.57 29.42 -19.13
N GLU A 209 8.82 29.69 -19.52
CA GLU A 209 9.16 30.30 -20.81
C GLU A 209 8.50 29.59 -22.00
N GLU A 210 8.76 28.29 -22.19
CA GLU A 210 8.18 27.48 -23.26
C GLU A 210 6.68 27.22 -23.03
N ALA A 211 6.27 26.96 -21.78
CA ALA A 211 4.87 26.71 -21.43
C ALA A 211 3.96 27.92 -21.67
N ARG A 212 4.50 29.14 -21.54
CA ARG A 212 3.81 30.43 -21.75
C ARG A 212 3.72 30.77 -23.22
N GLU A 213 4.76 30.50 -24.00
CA GLU A 213 4.65 30.52 -25.45
C GLU A 213 3.57 29.55 -25.96
N GLN A 214 3.55 28.32 -25.45
CA GLN A 214 2.54 27.35 -25.86
C GLN A 214 1.12 27.79 -25.45
N ALA A 215 0.93 28.20 -24.19
CA ALA A 215 -0.37 28.70 -23.75
C ALA A 215 -0.85 29.92 -24.55
N ALA A 216 0.06 30.80 -24.99
CA ALA A 216 -0.27 31.91 -25.87
C ALA A 216 -0.71 31.43 -27.27
N ARG A 217 -0.03 30.43 -27.86
CA ARG A 217 -0.45 29.78 -29.12
C ARG A 217 -1.84 29.17 -28.97
N ASP A 218 -2.10 28.44 -27.88
CA ASP A 218 -3.38 27.78 -27.60
C ASP A 218 -4.53 28.79 -27.45
N LEU A 219 -4.29 29.93 -26.77
CA LEU A 219 -5.27 31.01 -26.64
C LEU A 219 -5.55 31.70 -27.99
N PHE A 220 -4.53 32.01 -28.81
CA PHE A 220 -4.75 32.56 -30.14
C PHE A 220 -5.54 31.62 -31.06
N ASN A 221 -5.29 30.30 -30.98
CA ASN A 221 -6.06 29.30 -31.72
C ASN A 221 -7.53 29.26 -31.25
N SER A 222 -7.77 29.21 -29.93
CA SER A 222 -9.11 29.26 -29.34
C SER A 222 -9.89 30.51 -29.76
N ILE A 223 -9.24 31.68 -29.79
CA ILE A 223 -9.81 32.94 -30.27
C ILE A 223 -10.20 32.85 -31.76
N ALA A 224 -9.41 32.17 -32.60
CA ALA A 224 -9.75 31.97 -34.01
C ALA A 224 -10.94 31.00 -34.18
N ASP A 225 -10.94 29.88 -33.47
CA ASP A 225 -12.00 28.86 -33.52
C ASP A 225 -13.35 29.44 -33.07
N HIS A 226 -13.38 30.22 -31.99
CA HIS A 226 -14.59 30.91 -31.53
C HIS A 226 -15.10 31.94 -32.53
N ARG A 227 -14.22 32.70 -33.18
CA ARG A 227 -14.59 33.65 -34.24
C ARG A 227 -15.19 32.95 -35.46
N MET A 228 -14.56 31.88 -35.95
CA MET A 228 -15.10 31.08 -37.07
C MET A 228 -16.46 30.45 -36.70
N SER A 229 -16.62 29.98 -35.46
CA SER A 229 -17.88 29.41 -34.97
C SER A 229 -18.99 30.47 -34.88
N ALA A 230 -18.64 31.71 -34.49
CA ALA A 230 -19.59 32.80 -34.29
C ALA A 230 -20.30 33.28 -35.57
N ASP A 231 -19.69 33.09 -36.75
CA ASP A 231 -20.32 33.43 -38.03
C ASP A 231 -21.53 32.54 -38.38
N SER A 232 -21.71 31.41 -37.69
CA SER A 232 -22.91 30.56 -37.78
C SER A 232 -24.00 30.87 -36.74
N LEU A 233 -23.81 31.89 -35.90
CA LEU A 233 -24.71 32.23 -34.78
C LEU A 233 -25.59 33.45 -35.07
N LYS A 234 -26.52 33.74 -34.16
CA LYS A 234 -27.37 34.94 -34.20
C LYS A 234 -26.52 36.21 -34.02
N PRO A 235 -26.98 37.38 -34.53
CA PRO A 235 -26.25 38.64 -34.38
C PRO A 235 -25.84 38.97 -32.93
N GLU A 236 -26.73 38.73 -31.97
CA GLU A 236 -26.53 39.06 -30.55
C GLU A 236 -25.50 38.13 -29.90
N ASP A 237 -25.62 36.82 -30.13
CA ASP A 237 -24.67 35.81 -29.66
C ASP A 237 -23.27 36.02 -30.30
N ARG A 238 -23.25 36.38 -31.59
CA ARG A 238 -22.05 36.66 -32.39
C ARG A 238 -21.32 37.91 -31.92
N GLU A 239 -22.04 39.01 -31.65
CA GLU A 239 -21.44 40.25 -31.14
C GLU A 239 -20.80 40.04 -29.76
N LEU A 240 -21.46 39.31 -28.86
CA LEU A 240 -20.91 38.95 -27.55
C LEU A 240 -19.60 38.17 -27.70
N ILE A 241 -19.59 37.08 -28.49
CA ILE A 241 -18.41 36.23 -28.69
C ILE A 241 -17.25 37.01 -29.33
N ILE A 242 -17.53 37.82 -30.35
CA ILE A 242 -16.51 38.69 -30.98
C ILE A 242 -15.95 39.68 -29.94
N SER A 243 -16.79 40.27 -29.08
CA SER A 243 -16.33 41.22 -28.06
C SER A 243 -15.40 40.58 -27.02
N GLU A 244 -15.67 39.35 -26.58
CA GLU A 244 -14.82 38.62 -25.62
C GLU A 244 -13.54 38.10 -26.27
N CYS A 245 -13.61 37.60 -27.51
CA CYS A 245 -12.43 37.26 -28.31
C CYS A 245 -11.49 38.48 -28.47
N ASN A 246 -12.04 39.67 -28.72
CA ASN A 246 -11.25 40.89 -28.84
C ASN A 246 -10.60 41.29 -27.51
N LYS A 247 -11.31 41.21 -26.38
CA LYS A 247 -10.76 41.47 -25.04
C LYS A 247 -9.64 40.49 -24.67
N ALA A 248 -9.83 39.20 -24.94
CA ALA A 248 -8.84 38.16 -24.68
C ALA A 248 -7.59 38.34 -25.56
N GLU A 249 -7.76 38.66 -26.85
CA GLU A 249 -6.65 38.92 -27.76
C GLU A 249 -5.85 40.18 -27.36
N GLN A 250 -6.54 41.27 -27.01
CA GLN A 250 -5.90 42.50 -26.57
C GLN A 250 -5.07 42.27 -25.31
N TRP A 251 -5.67 41.65 -24.27
CA TRP A 251 -4.98 41.31 -23.03
C TRP A 251 -3.73 40.45 -23.26
N LEU A 252 -3.83 39.43 -24.12
CA LEU A 252 -2.68 38.57 -24.44
C LEU A 252 -1.58 39.33 -25.18
N ARG A 253 -1.93 40.21 -26.13
CA ARG A 253 -0.98 41.06 -26.86
C ARG A 253 -0.28 42.05 -25.93
N GLU A 254 -1.02 42.68 -25.03
CA GLU A 254 -0.48 43.57 -24.00
C GLU A 254 0.50 42.83 -23.10
N LYS A 255 0.11 41.69 -22.52
CA LYS A 255 0.99 40.90 -21.63
C LYS A 255 2.22 40.33 -22.33
N ILE A 256 2.12 39.91 -23.59
CA ILE A 256 3.29 39.52 -24.40
C ILE A 256 4.22 40.70 -24.64
N GLN A 257 3.70 41.91 -24.86
CA GLN A 257 4.51 43.10 -25.11
C GLN A 257 5.18 43.64 -23.83
N GLU A 258 4.49 43.57 -22.70
CA GLU A 258 5.06 43.83 -21.37
C GLU A 258 6.18 42.81 -21.06
N GLN A 259 5.94 41.52 -21.24
CA GLN A 259 6.95 40.49 -20.97
C GLN A 259 8.22 40.65 -21.84
N LYS A 260 8.07 41.14 -23.07
CA LYS A 260 9.20 41.41 -23.99
C LYS A 260 10.06 42.61 -23.59
N SER A 261 9.61 43.50 -22.72
CA SER A 261 10.43 44.63 -22.24
C SER A 261 11.26 44.27 -21.00
N LEU A 262 11.13 43.05 -20.48
CA LEU A 262 11.71 42.62 -19.20
C LEU A 262 12.80 41.55 -19.35
N PRO A 263 13.78 41.52 -18.43
CA PRO A 263 14.75 40.43 -18.33
C PRO A 263 14.09 39.06 -18.08
N LYS A 264 14.75 37.98 -18.50
CA LYS A 264 14.31 36.59 -18.21
C LYS A 264 14.61 36.12 -16.78
N ASN A 265 15.39 36.89 -16.02
CA ASN A 265 15.78 36.57 -14.65
C ASN A 265 14.93 37.25 -13.57
N ILE A 266 13.76 37.76 -13.94
CA ILE A 266 12.70 38.15 -13.01
C ILE A 266 11.43 37.35 -13.32
N ASP A 267 10.54 37.24 -12.35
CA ASP A 267 9.27 36.53 -12.50
C ASP A 267 8.41 37.15 -13.61
N PRO A 268 7.75 36.35 -14.46
CA PRO A 268 6.99 36.87 -15.60
C PRO A 268 5.70 37.60 -15.18
N VAL A 269 5.31 38.58 -16.00
CA VAL A 269 4.13 39.46 -15.81
C VAL A 269 2.81 38.72 -16.07
N VAL A 270 2.88 37.59 -16.75
CA VAL A 270 1.82 36.60 -16.83
C VAL A 270 2.46 35.22 -16.85
N TRP A 271 2.01 34.30 -16.00
CA TRP A 271 2.45 32.91 -16.02
C TRP A 271 1.62 32.10 -17.02
N SER A 272 2.17 31.00 -17.55
CA SER A 272 1.45 30.08 -18.45
C SER A 272 0.12 29.56 -17.87
N ARG A 273 0.04 29.39 -16.54
CA ARG A 273 -1.19 29.04 -15.79
C ARG A 273 -2.30 30.09 -15.92
N GLU A 274 -1.95 31.38 -15.96
CA GLU A 274 -2.91 32.48 -16.08
C GLU A 274 -3.43 32.60 -17.51
N ILE A 275 -2.57 32.39 -18.51
CA ILE A 275 -3.00 32.29 -19.91
C ILE A 275 -3.96 31.11 -20.10
N LYS A 276 -3.66 29.94 -19.51
CA LYS A 276 -4.54 28.76 -19.54
C LYS A 276 -5.90 29.04 -18.89
N SER A 277 -5.90 29.65 -17.69
CA SER A 277 -7.13 30.11 -17.04
C SER A 277 -7.93 31.07 -17.93
N LYS A 278 -7.26 31.98 -18.66
CA LYS A 278 -7.93 32.90 -19.59
C LYS A 278 -8.54 32.20 -20.80
N THR A 279 -7.90 31.14 -21.30
CA THR A 279 -8.46 30.26 -22.34
C THR A 279 -9.67 29.48 -21.83
N GLU A 280 -9.63 29.01 -20.57
CA GLU A 280 -10.77 28.33 -19.93
C GLU A 280 -11.96 29.27 -19.71
N ASP A 281 -11.73 30.51 -19.25
CA ASP A 281 -12.75 31.57 -19.16
C ASP A 281 -13.41 31.83 -20.53
N LEU A 282 -12.60 32.05 -21.58
CA LEU A 282 -13.08 32.31 -22.92
C LEU A 282 -13.92 31.13 -23.45
N ASN A 283 -13.43 29.90 -23.27
CA ASN A 283 -14.14 28.68 -23.63
C ASN A 283 -15.47 28.49 -22.88
N LEU A 284 -15.59 29.00 -21.65
CA LEU A 284 -16.83 28.92 -20.88
C LEU A 284 -17.87 29.94 -21.36
N ILE A 285 -17.44 31.15 -21.72
CA ILE A 285 -18.32 32.22 -22.20
C ILE A 285 -18.79 31.92 -23.63
N CYS A 286 -17.90 31.47 -24.52
CA CYS A 286 -18.21 31.19 -25.92
C CYS A 286 -18.96 29.85 -26.15
N ARG A 287 -19.25 29.07 -25.10
CA ARG A 287 -20.03 27.82 -25.22
C ARG A 287 -21.50 28.10 -25.64
N PRO A 288 -22.00 27.46 -26.72
CA PRO A 288 -23.39 27.58 -27.12
C PRO A 288 -24.36 27.16 -26.00
N GLY A 289 -25.09 28.13 -25.44
CA GLY A 289 -26.10 27.91 -24.41
C GLY A 289 -25.87 28.64 -23.08
N SER A 290 -24.65 29.14 -22.80
CA SER A 290 -24.31 29.81 -21.53
C SER A 290 -25.18 31.04 -21.20
N GLY A 291 -25.84 31.65 -22.20
CA GLY A 291 -26.79 32.76 -22.00
C GLY A 291 -28.17 32.37 -21.44
N ARG A 292 -28.56 31.08 -21.42
CA ARG A 292 -29.90 30.66 -20.97
C ARG A 292 -30.03 30.53 -19.45
N LYS A 293 -29.92 31.65 -18.73
CA LYS A 293 -30.53 31.75 -17.40
C LYS A 293 -32.05 31.67 -17.57
N ALA A 294 -32.65 30.55 -17.15
CA ALA A 294 -34.09 30.39 -17.18
C ALA A 294 -34.75 31.38 -16.20
N SER A 295 -35.51 32.34 -16.72
CA SER A 295 -36.45 33.12 -15.90
C SER A 295 -37.47 32.16 -15.27
N PRO A 296 -37.81 32.30 -13.98
CA PRO A 296 -38.91 31.55 -13.39
C PRO A 296 -40.20 31.82 -14.18
N GLN A 297 -40.87 30.78 -14.66
CA GLN A 297 -42.25 30.95 -15.12
C GLN A 297 -43.13 31.15 -13.89
N ASN A 298 -43.87 32.26 -13.85
CA ASN A 298 -44.92 32.44 -12.85
C ASN A 298 -45.95 31.33 -12.99
N SER A 299 -46.16 30.57 -11.91
CA SER A 299 -47.23 29.58 -11.80
C SER A 299 -48.55 30.30 -11.46
N GLU A 300 -49.28 30.77 -12.48
CA GLU A 300 -50.68 31.20 -12.32
C GLU A 300 -51.62 30.02 -12.52
N GLY A 301 -52.49 29.75 -11.53
CA GLY A 301 -53.68 28.90 -11.62
C GLY A 301 -53.45 27.41 -11.92
N ASN A 302 -53.86 26.47 -11.05
CA ASN A 302 -55.26 26.33 -10.62
C ASN A 302 -55.38 25.43 -9.38
#